data_AF-A0A2N2L2P6-F1
#
_entry.id   AF-A0A2N2L2P6-F1
#
_cell.length_a   1.000
_cell.length_b   1.000
_cell.length_c   1.000
_cell.angle_alpha   90.00
_cell.angle_beta   90.00
_cell.angle_gamma   90.00
#
_symmetry.space_group_name_H-M   'P 1'
#
loop_
_entity.id
_entity.type
_entity.pdbx_description
1 polymer ?
#
loop_
_entity_poly.entity_id
_entity_poly.type
_entity_poly.pdbx_seq_one_letter_code
_entity_poly.pdbx_strand_id
1 'polypeptide(L)'
;MLSKMKNQKGFTLIEVLVVVIIVAILAALAVPRYLRYVEKSRSTEAQTAISTIRKSYDVYLQTNGTTEGYSLELAQKDARLGESTVKNWKFEVIGNPPKKIIATSTQDFPGGEGKQVWYDIVEAKFHGYGVDQWTDPESGGIEAD
;
A
#
# COMPACT_ATOMS: atom_id res chain seq x y z
N MET A 1 -61.26 -8.30 31.23
CA MET A 1 -59.84 -8.32 30.84
C MET A 1 -59.44 -6.90 30.42
N LEU A 2 -58.70 -6.17 31.25
CA LEU A 2 -58.21 -4.82 30.91
C LEU A 2 -56.86 -4.95 30.19
N SER A 3 -56.84 -4.64 28.89
CA SER A 3 -55.62 -4.59 28.08
C SER A 3 -54.81 -3.35 28.44
N LYS A 4 -53.63 -3.55 29.02
CA LYS A 4 -52.69 -2.49 29.39
C LYS A 4 -52.08 -1.92 28.11
N MET A 5 -52.52 -0.74 27.68
CA MET A 5 -51.92 -0.02 26.55
C MET A 5 -50.45 0.26 26.88
N LYS A 6 -49.53 -0.39 26.15
CA LYS A 6 -48.09 -0.16 26.29
C LYS A 6 -47.80 1.25 25.81
N ASN A 7 -47.30 2.11 26.71
CA ASN A 7 -46.90 3.48 26.41
C ASN A 7 -45.65 3.44 25.51
N GLN A 8 -45.84 3.51 24.19
CA GLN A 8 -44.73 3.54 23.24
C GLN A 8 -44.09 4.93 23.25
N LYS A 9 -42.97 5.05 23.97
CA LYS A 9 -42.11 6.24 23.90
C LYS A 9 -41.33 6.18 22.58
N GLY A 10 -41.61 7.11 21.68
CA GLY A 10 -40.81 7.32 20.47
C GLY A 10 -39.53 8.13 20.76
N PHE A 11 -38.56 8.05 19.86
CA PHE A 11 -37.35 8.89 19.90
C PHE A 11 -37.70 10.35 19.61
N THR A 12 -37.02 11.25 20.29
CA THR A 12 -37.12 12.70 20.04
C THR A 12 -36.18 13.13 18.91
N LEU A 13 -36.55 14.20 18.19
CA LEU A 13 -35.69 14.77 17.15
C LEU A 13 -34.34 15.25 17.71
N ILE A 14 -34.33 15.74 18.95
CA ILE A 14 -33.12 16.21 19.61
C ILE A 14 -32.16 15.06 19.93
N GLU A 15 -32.66 13.89 20.33
CA GLU A 15 -31.82 12.70 20.55
C GLU A 15 -31.14 12.27 19.26
N VAL A 16 -31.88 12.24 18.14
CA VAL A 16 -31.30 11.88 16.84
C VAL A 16 -30.27 12.93 16.39
N LEU A 17 -30.54 14.22 16.60
CA LEU A 17 -29.62 15.30 16.23
C LEU A 17 -28.26 15.18 16.95
N VAL A 18 -28.28 14.96 18.26
CA VAL A 18 -27.04 14.81 19.04
C VAL A 18 -26.24 13.59 18.59
N VAL A 19 -26.92 12.46 18.31
CA VAL A 19 -26.25 11.25 17.81
C VAL A 19 -25.57 11.51 16.46
N VAL A 20 -26.24 12.17 15.52
CA VAL A 20 -25.65 12.48 14.20
C VAL A 20 -24.44 13.41 14.33
N ILE A 21 -24.49 14.40 15.21
CA ILE A 21 -23.35 15.31 15.48
C ILE A 21 -22.14 14.53 16.00
N ILE A 22 -22.35 13.63 16.98
CA ILE A 22 -21.25 12.82 17.54
C ILE A 22 -20.65 11.92 16.44
N VAL A 23 -21.48 11.25 15.65
CA VAL A 23 -21.01 10.40 14.54
C VAL A 23 -20.25 11.21 13.50
N ALA A 24 -20.69 12.42 13.16
CA ALA A 24 -20.01 13.29 12.21
C ALA A 24 -18.60 13.68 12.69
N ILE A 25 -18.45 14.05 13.97
CA ILE A 25 -17.14 14.39 14.56
C ILE A 25 -16.21 13.17 14.55
N LEU A 26 -16.72 11.99 14.94
CA LEU A 26 -15.94 10.76 14.92
C LEU A 26 -15.51 10.37 13.50
N ALA A 27 -16.42 10.45 12.52
CA ALA A 27 -16.14 10.15 11.13
C ALA A 27 -15.05 11.07 10.54
N ALA A 28 -15.10 12.37 10.85
CA ALA A 28 -14.12 13.35 10.39
C ALA A 28 -12.68 13.00 10.81
N LEU A 29 -12.50 12.42 12.00
CA LEU A 29 -11.18 11.99 12.48
C LEU A 29 -10.83 10.55 12.05
N ALA A 30 -11.82 9.67 11.98
CA ALA A 30 -11.62 8.24 11.73
C ALA A 30 -11.33 7.94 10.25
N VAL A 31 -12.07 8.57 9.32
CA VAL A 31 -11.95 8.32 7.88
C VAL A 31 -10.53 8.56 7.34
N PRO A 32 -9.88 9.73 7.54
CA PRO A 32 -8.53 9.95 7.01
C PRO A 32 -7.50 8.97 7.61
N ARG A 33 -7.65 8.61 8.88
CA ARG A 33 -6.77 7.63 9.53
C ARG A 33 -6.96 6.23 8.95
N TYR A 34 -8.20 5.84 8.69
CA TYR A 34 -8.52 4.56 8.07
C TYR A 34 -7.96 4.47 6.65
N LEU A 35 -8.08 5.54 5.85
CA LEU A 35 -7.51 5.60 4.50
C LEU A 35 -5.99 5.41 4.54
N ARG A 36 -5.26 6.15 5.39
CA ARG A 36 -3.80 5.97 5.56
C ARG A 36 -3.42 4.57 6.00
N TYR A 37 -4.23 3.93 6.86
CA TYR A 37 -4.00 2.54 7.27
C TYR A 37 -4.14 1.57 6.09
N VAL A 38 -5.16 1.74 5.25
CA VAL A 38 -5.37 0.95 4.04
C VAL A 38 -4.22 1.14 3.05
N GLU A 39 -3.76 2.38 2.84
CA GLU A 39 -2.61 2.68 1.99
C GLU A 39 -1.35 1.97 2.49
N LYS A 40 -1.05 2.07 3.79
CA LYS A 40 0.07 1.35 4.40
C LYS A 40 -0.04 -0.15 4.21
N SER A 41 -1.22 -0.73 4.46
CA SER A 41 -1.44 -2.17 4.28
C SER A 41 -1.20 -2.61 2.84
N ARG A 42 -1.63 -1.83 1.85
CA ARG A 42 -1.38 -2.10 0.44
C ARG A 42 0.09 -1.92 0.06
N SER A 43 0.77 -0.93 0.64
CA SER A 43 2.21 -0.75 0.42
C SER A 43 3.02 -1.94 0.93
N THR A 44 2.62 -2.55 2.06
CA THR A 44 3.28 -3.73 2.62
C THR A 44 3.26 -4.91 1.65
N GLU A 45 2.19 -5.05 0.84
CA GLU A 45 2.13 -6.06 -0.22
C GLU A 45 3.28 -5.84 -1.23
N ALA A 46 3.41 -4.62 -1.75
CA ALA A 46 4.48 -4.25 -2.68
C ALA A 46 5.87 -4.41 -2.04
N GLN A 47 6.05 -3.97 -0.79
CA GLN A 47 7.32 -4.11 -0.04
C GLN A 47 7.73 -5.58 0.11
N THR A 48 6.76 -6.45 0.40
CA THR A 48 7.00 -7.90 0.50
C THR A 48 7.45 -8.46 -0.84
N ALA A 49 6.75 -8.11 -1.93
CA ALA A 49 7.09 -8.57 -3.27
C ALA A 49 8.49 -8.09 -3.70
N ILE A 50 8.81 -6.81 -3.49
CA ILE A 50 10.13 -6.24 -3.73
C ILE A 50 11.20 -6.98 -2.93
N SER A 51 10.96 -7.26 -1.65
CA SER A 51 11.90 -7.99 -0.79
C SER A 51 12.17 -9.40 -1.32
N THR A 52 11.14 -10.09 -1.81
CA THR A 52 11.31 -11.43 -2.40
C THR A 52 12.07 -11.36 -3.72
N ILE A 53 11.76 -10.41 -4.61
CA ILE A 53 12.51 -10.19 -5.86
C ILE A 53 13.98 -9.92 -5.55
N ARG A 54 14.27 -9.01 -4.61
CA ARG A 54 15.64 -8.70 -4.18
C ARG A 54 16.36 -9.95 -3.71
N LYS A 55 15.71 -10.74 -2.85
CA LYS A 55 16.29 -11.99 -2.34
C LYS A 55 16.66 -12.95 -3.48
N SER A 56 15.85 -13.03 -4.54
CA SER A 56 16.17 -13.84 -5.72
C SER A 56 17.45 -13.35 -6.42
N TYR A 57 17.60 -12.02 -6.58
CA TYR A 57 18.83 -11.43 -7.10
C TYR A 57 20.05 -11.70 -6.20
N ASP A 58 19.89 -11.57 -4.88
CA ASP A 58 20.98 -11.82 -3.92
C ASP A 58 21.45 -13.28 -3.98
N VAL A 59 20.51 -14.23 -4.08
CA VAL A 59 20.82 -15.67 -4.23
C VAL A 59 21.52 -15.94 -5.57
N TYR A 60 21.05 -15.35 -6.66
CA TYR A 60 21.68 -15.49 -7.96
C TYR A 60 23.11 -14.94 -7.96
N LEU A 61 23.31 -13.75 -7.39
CA LEU A 61 24.62 -13.12 -7.26
C LEU A 61 25.58 -13.97 -6.44
N GLN A 62 25.13 -14.55 -5.31
CA GLN A 62 25.94 -15.42 -4.48
C GLN A 62 26.37 -16.71 -5.20
N THR A 63 25.52 -17.22 -6.10
CA THR A 63 25.77 -18.47 -6.83
C THR A 63 26.65 -18.26 -8.06
N ASN A 64 26.46 -17.16 -8.79
CA ASN A 64 27.09 -16.93 -10.10
C ASN A 64 28.17 -15.84 -10.07
N GLY A 65 28.30 -15.08 -8.99
CA GLY A 65 29.25 -13.95 -8.87
C GLY A 65 28.85 -12.70 -9.66
N THR A 66 27.78 -12.76 -10.45
CA THR A 66 27.20 -11.66 -11.23
C THR A 66 25.68 -11.80 -11.28
N THR A 67 24.99 -10.70 -11.61
CA THR A 67 23.55 -10.67 -11.94
C THR A 67 23.30 -10.44 -13.44
N GLU A 68 24.36 -10.44 -14.25
CA GLU A 68 24.24 -10.45 -15.71
C GLU A 68 23.45 -11.67 -16.20
N GLY A 69 22.52 -11.44 -17.14
CA GLY A 69 21.65 -12.48 -17.67
C GLY A 69 20.47 -12.88 -16.77
N TYR A 70 20.42 -12.39 -15.53
CA TYR A 70 19.28 -12.60 -14.64
C TYR A 70 18.25 -11.48 -14.80
N SER A 71 17.26 -11.71 -15.65
CA SER A 71 16.20 -10.73 -15.94
C SER A 71 15.20 -10.61 -14.78
N LEU A 72 14.49 -9.48 -14.75
CA LEU A 72 13.39 -9.28 -13.79
C LEU A 72 12.29 -10.35 -13.95
N GLU A 73 12.02 -10.82 -15.16
CA GLU A 73 11.03 -11.88 -15.39
C GLU A 73 11.44 -13.19 -14.68
N LEU A 74 12.72 -13.57 -14.77
CA LEU A 74 13.26 -14.72 -14.05
C LEU A 74 13.20 -14.50 -12.54
N ALA A 75 13.57 -13.30 -12.07
CA ALA A 75 13.50 -12.95 -10.66
C ALA A 75 12.07 -13.01 -10.09
N GLN A 76 11.06 -12.55 -10.84
CA GLN A 76 9.65 -12.65 -10.46
C GLN A 76 9.16 -14.10 -10.42
N LYS A 77 9.58 -14.90 -11.40
CA LYS A 77 9.26 -16.34 -11.44
C LYS A 77 9.84 -17.08 -10.24
N ASP A 78 11.10 -16.82 -9.91
CA ASP A 78 11.78 -17.43 -8.77
C ASP A 78 11.21 -16.93 -7.43
N ALA A 79 10.78 -15.66 -7.39
CA ALA A 79 10.11 -15.07 -6.24
C ALA A 79 8.71 -15.66 -5.99
N ARG A 80 8.11 -16.38 -6.95
CA ARG A 80 6.78 -17.01 -6.84
C ARG A 80 5.72 -16.04 -6.29
N LEU A 81 5.70 -14.83 -6.83
CA LEU A 81 4.74 -13.81 -6.42
C LEU A 81 3.31 -14.29 -6.69
N GLY A 82 2.38 -13.92 -5.80
CA GLY A 82 0.97 -14.24 -5.98
C GLY A 82 0.41 -13.57 -7.23
N GLU A 83 -0.54 -14.23 -7.89
CA GLU A 83 -1.16 -13.74 -9.14
C GLU A 83 -1.80 -12.35 -8.95
N SER A 84 -2.43 -12.11 -7.80
CA SER A 84 -2.98 -10.79 -7.44
C SER A 84 -1.92 -9.72 -7.35
N THR A 85 -0.73 -10.04 -6.82
CA THR A 85 0.36 -9.08 -6.66
C THR A 85 0.97 -8.71 -7.99
N VAL A 86 1.18 -9.67 -8.89
CA VAL A 86 1.67 -9.43 -10.25
C VAL A 86 0.64 -8.66 -11.09
N LYS A 87 -0.65 -8.90 -10.85
CA LYS A 87 -1.73 -8.15 -11.48
C LYS A 87 -1.80 -6.70 -10.98
N ASN A 88 -1.62 -6.48 -9.68
CA ASN A 88 -1.72 -5.17 -9.04
C ASN A 88 -0.47 -4.31 -9.21
N TRP A 89 0.70 -4.91 -9.38
CA TRP A 89 1.98 -4.22 -9.34
C TRP A 89 2.88 -4.63 -10.52
N LYS A 90 3.33 -3.63 -11.27
CA LYS A 90 4.40 -3.77 -12.26
C LYS A 90 5.73 -3.44 -11.59
N PHE A 91 6.72 -4.30 -11.75
CA PHE A 91 8.05 -4.09 -11.17
C PHE A 91 9.04 -3.59 -12.22
N GLU A 92 10.00 -2.80 -11.77
CA GLU A 92 11.14 -2.30 -12.55
C GLU A 92 12.40 -2.33 -11.68
N VAL A 93 13.53 -2.69 -12.27
CA VAL A 93 14.82 -2.80 -11.56
C VAL A 93 15.81 -1.85 -12.22
N ILE A 94 16.46 -1.03 -11.41
CA ILE A 94 17.48 -0.08 -11.84
C ILE A 94 18.83 -0.54 -11.33
N GLY A 95 19.78 -0.69 -12.25
CA GLY A 95 21.15 -1.11 -11.97
C GLY A 95 21.37 -2.63 -12.11
N ASN A 96 22.62 -2.99 -12.36
CA ASN A 96 23.10 -4.38 -12.39
C ASN A 96 24.46 -4.44 -11.66
N PRO A 97 24.55 -4.98 -10.42
CA PRO A 97 23.45 -5.54 -9.62
C PRO A 97 22.39 -4.50 -9.26
N PRO A 98 21.17 -4.95 -8.90
CA PRO A 98 20.07 -4.05 -8.55
C PRO A 98 20.52 -3.01 -7.52
N LYS A 99 20.23 -1.74 -7.81
CA LYS A 99 20.42 -0.61 -6.88
C LYS A 99 19.08 -0.10 -6.35
N LYS A 100 18.04 -0.18 -7.18
CA LYS A 100 16.68 0.21 -6.84
C LYS A 100 15.69 -0.75 -7.46
N ILE A 101 14.65 -1.12 -6.72
CA ILE A 101 13.53 -1.92 -7.23
C ILE A 101 12.26 -1.10 -6.99
N ILE A 102 11.50 -0.86 -8.05
CA ILE A 102 10.30 -0.03 -8.06
C ILE A 102 9.11 -0.92 -8.35
N ALA A 103 8.03 -0.76 -7.61
CA ALA A 103 6.72 -1.32 -7.88
C ALA A 103 5.74 -0.17 -8.19
N THR A 104 5.13 -0.20 -9.37
CA THR A 104 4.13 0.78 -9.81
C THR A 104 2.77 0.09 -9.89
N SER A 105 1.74 0.68 -9.28
CA SER A 105 0.40 0.10 -9.29
C SER A 105 -0.24 0.17 -10.68
N THR A 106 -0.97 -0.88 -11.03
CA THR A 106 -1.69 -1.02 -12.30
C THR A 106 -3.13 -0.50 -12.19
N GLN A 107 -3.87 -0.51 -13.29
CA GLN A 107 -5.30 -0.17 -13.34
C GLN A 107 -6.18 -1.08 -12.47
N ASP A 108 -5.75 -2.32 -12.27
CA ASP A 108 -6.47 -3.29 -11.46
C ASP A 108 -6.27 -3.07 -9.95
N PHE A 109 -5.32 -2.23 -9.55
CA PHE A 109 -5.01 -2.00 -8.15
C PHE A 109 -6.15 -1.23 -7.45
N PRO A 110 -6.69 -1.74 -6.33
CA PRO A 110 -7.81 -1.10 -5.62
C PRO A 110 -7.53 0.30 -5.04
N GLY A 111 -6.28 0.76 -5.03
CA GLY A 111 -5.88 2.10 -4.57
C GLY A 111 -5.62 3.12 -5.67
N GLY A 112 -5.92 2.75 -6.92
CA GLY A 112 -5.71 3.61 -8.08
C GLY A 112 -4.36 3.36 -8.77
N GLU A 113 -4.33 3.58 -10.07
CA GLU A 113 -3.13 3.40 -10.90
C GLU A 113 -2.04 4.44 -10.56
N GLY A 114 -0.78 4.10 -10.84
CA GLY A 114 0.36 5.03 -10.80
C GLY A 114 0.96 5.28 -9.42
N LYS A 115 0.49 4.60 -8.38
CA LYS A 115 1.11 4.64 -7.04
C LYS A 115 2.42 3.87 -7.06
N GLN A 116 3.47 4.43 -6.49
CA GLN A 116 4.80 3.83 -6.52
C GLN A 116 5.31 3.51 -5.12
N VAL A 117 5.90 2.33 -4.97
CA VAL A 117 6.68 1.93 -3.79
C VAL A 117 8.04 1.47 -4.30
N TRP A 118 9.13 1.95 -3.71
CA TRP A 118 10.45 1.50 -4.11
C TRP A 118 11.35 1.20 -2.93
N TYR A 119 12.32 0.33 -3.17
CA TYR A 119 13.39 0.03 -2.23
C TYR A 119 14.70 0.55 -2.77
N ASP A 120 15.37 1.39 -1.97
CA ASP A 120 16.74 1.79 -2.22
C ASP A 120 17.70 0.84 -1.48
N ILE A 121 18.58 0.17 -2.22
CA ILE A 121 19.49 -0.84 -1.67
C ILE A 121 20.68 -0.19 -0.97
N VAL A 122 21.07 1.02 -1.38
CA VAL A 122 22.19 1.77 -0.76
C VAL A 122 21.75 2.32 0.59
N GLU A 123 20.56 2.90 0.66
CA GLU A 123 20.00 3.44 1.91
C GLU A 123 19.33 2.38 2.78
N ALA A 124 19.09 1.19 2.22
CA ALA A 124 18.38 0.07 2.83
C ALA A 124 16.97 0.43 3.32
N LYS A 125 16.27 1.33 2.60
CA LYS A 125 14.95 1.88 3.00
C LYS A 125 13.91 1.74 1.90
N PHE A 126 12.64 1.64 2.35
CA PHE A 126 11.47 1.75 1.49
C PHE A 126 10.96 3.18 1.47
N HIS A 127 10.38 3.55 0.33
CA HIS A 127 9.82 4.87 0.07
C HIS A 127 8.57 4.79 -0.81
N GLY A 128 7.81 5.86 -0.85
CA GLY A 128 6.64 6.06 -1.70
C GLY A 128 5.32 5.77 -1.00
N TYR A 129 4.31 5.42 -1.80
CA TYR A 129 2.93 5.24 -1.41
C TYR A 129 2.77 4.37 -0.15
N GLY A 130 2.11 4.92 0.88
CA GLY A 130 1.82 4.21 2.14
C GLY A 130 3.04 3.96 3.04
N VAL A 131 4.23 4.44 2.66
CA VAL A 131 5.49 4.28 3.42
C VAL A 131 5.92 5.62 4.02
N ASP A 132 6.14 6.62 3.18
CA ASP A 132 6.49 7.98 3.55
C ASP A 132 5.68 9.00 2.73
N GLN A 133 5.83 10.30 3.03
CA GLN A 133 5.29 11.33 2.15
C GLN A 133 6.10 11.29 0.86
N TRP A 134 5.42 11.01 -0.26
CA TRP A 134 6.03 10.84 -1.57
C TRP A 134 6.98 12.01 -1.86
N THR A 135 8.25 11.68 -2.10
CA THR A 135 9.25 12.65 -2.56
C THR A 135 9.67 12.20 -3.96
N ASP A 136 9.38 13.03 -4.96
CA ASP A 136 9.78 12.79 -6.34
C ASP A 136 11.32 12.71 -6.43
N PRO A 137 11.89 11.58 -6.90
CA PRO A 137 13.33 11.45 -7.06
C PRO A 137 13.96 12.41 -8.10
N GLU A 138 13.18 12.98 -9.02
CA GLU A 138 13.69 13.87 -10.09
C GLU A 138 13.43 15.35 -9.85
N SER A 139 12.38 15.72 -9.09
CA SER A 139 12.06 17.13 -8.81
C SER A 139 12.37 17.61 -7.38
N GLY A 140 12.72 16.71 -6.45
CA GLY A 140 13.01 17.08 -5.05
C GLY A 140 11.81 17.71 -4.32
N GLY A 141 10.61 17.60 -4.90
CA GLY A 141 9.38 18.14 -4.34
C GLY A 141 8.77 17.21 -3.31
N ILE A 142 8.51 17.74 -2.12
CA ILE A 142 7.62 17.14 -1.13
C ILE A 142 6.21 17.55 -1.57
N GLU A 143 5.34 16.61 -1.96
CA GLU A 143 3.90 16.90 -1.87
C GLU A 143 3.55 16.86 -0.38
N ALA A 144 3.59 18.04 0.23
CA ALA A 144 3.06 18.28 1.55
C ALA A 144 1.52 18.26 1.49
N ASP A 145 0.91 17.54 2.43
CA ASP A 145 -0.46 17.81 2.87
C ASP A 145 -0.61 19.26 3.39
#